data_AF-A0A946TSG9-F1
#
_entry.id   AF-A0A946TSG9-F1
#
_cell.length_a   1.000
_cell.length_b   1.000
_cell.length_c   1.000
_cell.angle_alpha   90.00
_cell.angle_beta   90.00
_cell.angle_gamma   90.00
#
_symmetry.space_group_name_H-M   'P 1'
#
loop_
_entity.id
_entity.type
_entity.pdbx_description
1 polymer ?
#
loop_
_entity_poly.entity_id
_entity_poly.type
_entity_poly.pdbx_seq_one_letter_code
_entity_poly.pdbx_strand_id
1 'polypeptide(L)'
;AAYWQGDEKSGARTYHHTAPVNALMGLHEALRRIVQEGLENVWARHKAASDIIVAGMEEMGFSMLVDADIRLPELLTIMLPEGIDDGAVRGKLLNDHGIEISAGLGPFAGKLWRIGVMGEGARPENAERVLSAIKECIA
;
A
#
# COMPACT_ATOMS: atom_id res chain seq x y z
N ALA A 1 -13.91 -30.99 -31.92
CA ALA A 1 -12.84 -30.01 -31.63
C ALA A 1 -13.40 -28.58 -31.63
N ALA A 2 -14.42 -28.31 -30.79
CA ALA A 2 -15.11 -27.01 -30.73
C ALA A 2 -14.43 -25.99 -29.79
N TYR A 3 -13.39 -26.39 -29.06
CA TYR A 3 -12.68 -25.50 -28.14
C TYR A 3 -11.87 -24.42 -28.87
N TRP A 4 -11.19 -24.81 -29.96
CA TRP A 4 -10.33 -23.91 -30.73
C TRP A 4 -10.98 -23.37 -32.01
N GLN A 5 -11.93 -24.10 -32.59
CA GLN A 5 -12.39 -23.84 -33.97
C GLN A 5 -13.65 -22.97 -34.05
N GLY A 6 -14.29 -22.68 -32.91
CA GLY A 6 -15.59 -22.00 -32.91
C GLY A 6 -16.67 -22.81 -33.64
N ASP A 7 -17.91 -22.37 -33.55
CA ASP A 7 -19.01 -22.93 -34.33
C ASP A 7 -19.45 -21.90 -35.38
N GLU A 8 -19.20 -22.20 -36.66
CA GLU A 8 -19.52 -21.32 -37.79
C GLU A 8 -21.02 -20.98 -37.87
N LYS A 9 -21.91 -21.80 -37.30
CA LYS A 9 -23.37 -21.54 -37.31
C LYS A 9 -23.84 -20.60 -36.21
N SER A 10 -23.13 -20.51 -35.09
CA SER A 10 -23.51 -19.68 -33.94
C SER A 10 -22.64 -18.42 -33.79
N GLY A 11 -21.52 -18.32 -34.51
CA GLY A 11 -20.55 -17.23 -34.36
C GLY A 11 -19.81 -17.22 -33.03
N ALA A 12 -20.01 -18.24 -32.20
CA ALA A 12 -19.46 -18.31 -30.85
C ALA A 12 -18.01 -18.80 -30.88
N ARG A 13 -17.05 -17.88 -30.72
CA ARG A 13 -15.70 -18.23 -30.24
C ARG A 13 -15.79 -18.53 -28.74
N THR A 14 -15.65 -19.79 -28.37
CA THR A 14 -15.76 -20.29 -26.99
C THR A 14 -14.52 -20.00 -26.14
N TYR A 15 -13.34 -20.00 -26.76
CA TYR A 15 -12.08 -19.67 -26.10
C TYR A 15 -11.70 -18.22 -26.40
N HIS A 16 -11.50 -17.43 -25.34
CA HIS A 16 -11.01 -16.06 -25.45
C HIS A 16 -9.48 -15.99 -25.29
N HIS A 17 -8.96 -16.45 -24.14
CA HIS A 17 -7.53 -16.45 -23.79
C HIS A 17 -7.26 -17.41 -22.63
N THR A 18 -6.00 -17.80 -22.43
CA THR A 18 -5.57 -18.57 -21.25
C THR A 18 -5.62 -17.65 -20.03
N ALA A 19 -6.50 -17.96 -19.07
CA ALA A 19 -6.62 -17.19 -17.84
C ALA A 19 -5.38 -17.36 -16.93
N PRO A 20 -5.00 -16.34 -16.14
CA PRO A 20 -3.90 -16.43 -15.20
C PRO A 20 -4.31 -17.21 -13.93
N VAL A 21 -4.44 -18.54 -14.05
CA VAL A 21 -5.03 -19.42 -13.02
C VAL A 21 -4.42 -19.20 -11.64
N ASN A 22 -3.09 -19.07 -11.53
CA ASN A 22 -2.43 -18.87 -10.24
C ASN A 22 -2.80 -17.53 -9.58
N ALA A 23 -2.93 -16.45 -10.37
CA ALA A 23 -3.36 -15.15 -9.86
C ALA A 23 -4.83 -15.19 -9.41
N LEU A 24 -5.68 -15.95 -10.12
CA LEU A 24 -7.09 -16.14 -9.74
C LEU A 24 -7.22 -16.91 -8.42
N MET A 25 -6.40 -17.94 -8.20
CA MET A 25 -6.36 -18.66 -6.91
C MET A 25 -5.89 -17.73 -5.78
N GLY A 26 -4.86 -16.91 -6.01
CA GLY A 26 -4.41 -15.91 -5.03
C GLY A 26 -5.49 -14.87 -4.71
N LEU A 27 -6.20 -14.37 -5.72
CA LEU A 27 -7.32 -13.45 -5.55
C LEU A 27 -8.47 -14.09 -4.77
N HIS A 28 -8.81 -15.35 -5.07
CA HIS A 28 -9.86 -16.08 -4.35
C HIS A 28 -9.54 -16.15 -2.84
N GLU A 29 -8.32 -16.53 -2.49
CA GLU A 29 -7.91 -16.58 -1.08
C GLU A 29 -7.85 -15.20 -0.43
N ALA A 30 -7.38 -14.16 -1.12
CA ALA A 30 -7.39 -12.80 -0.60
C ALA A 30 -8.82 -12.32 -0.28
N LEU A 31 -9.77 -12.56 -1.18
CA LEU A 31 -11.19 -12.24 -0.97
C LEU A 31 -11.79 -13.06 0.18
N ARG A 32 -11.49 -14.36 0.23
CA ARG A 32 -11.95 -15.25 1.32
C ARG A 32 -11.49 -14.73 2.69
N ARG A 33 -10.24 -14.26 2.80
CA ARG A 33 -9.70 -13.68 4.04
C ARG A 33 -10.45 -12.40 4.46
N ILE A 34 -10.75 -11.51 3.52
CA ILE A 34 -11.54 -10.30 3.79
C ILE A 34 -12.93 -10.67 4.31
N VAL A 35 -13.60 -11.64 3.67
CA VAL A 35 -14.94 -12.10 4.10
C VAL A 35 -14.90 -12.73 5.49
N GLN A 36 -13.85 -13.50 5.80
CA GLN A 36 -13.68 -14.14 7.11
C GLN A 36 -13.40 -13.15 8.23
N GLU A 37 -12.60 -12.11 7.96
CA GLU A 37 -12.30 -11.05 8.91
C GLU A 37 -13.52 -10.13 9.12
N GLY A 38 -14.31 -9.90 8.08
CA GLY A 38 -15.41 -8.94 8.05
C GLY A 38 -14.95 -7.59 7.51
N LEU A 39 -15.74 -7.02 6.60
CA LEU A 39 -15.34 -5.83 5.85
C LEU A 39 -15.12 -4.60 6.76
N GLU A 40 -15.98 -4.40 7.75
CA GLU A 40 -15.85 -3.31 8.72
C GLU A 40 -14.58 -3.47 9.59
N ASN A 41 -14.21 -4.70 9.95
CA ASN A 41 -12.99 -4.97 10.71
C ASN A 41 -11.73 -4.66 9.88
N VAL A 42 -11.76 -5.03 8.59
CA VAL A 42 -10.69 -4.69 7.65
C VAL A 42 -10.52 -3.17 7.56
N TRP A 43 -11.60 -2.41 7.38
CA TRP A 43 -11.55 -0.95 7.36
C TRP A 43 -11.02 -0.38 8.67
N ALA A 44 -11.52 -0.88 9.80
CA ALA A 44 -11.12 -0.40 11.12
C ALA A 44 -9.63 -0.59 11.38
N ARG A 45 -9.02 -1.74 11.01
CA ARG A 45 -7.58 -1.94 11.22
C ARG A 45 -6.70 -1.13 10.28
N HIS A 46 -7.15 -0.87 9.04
CA HIS A 46 -6.42 0.04 8.14
C HIS A 46 -6.43 1.45 8.69
N LYS A 47 -7.59 1.92 9.18
CA LYS A 47 -7.69 3.21 9.87
C LYS A 47 -6.79 3.28 11.10
N ALA A 48 -6.87 2.29 12.00
CA ALA A 48 -6.09 2.29 13.23
C ALA A 48 -4.58 2.32 12.98
N ALA A 49 -4.07 1.51 12.04
CA ALA A 49 -2.65 1.52 11.68
C ALA A 49 -2.24 2.86 11.02
N SER A 50 -3.12 3.44 10.20
CA SER A 50 -2.90 4.75 9.60
C SER A 50 -2.81 5.86 10.65
N ASP A 51 -3.73 5.86 11.62
CA ASP A 51 -3.77 6.85 12.70
C ASP A 51 -2.48 6.81 13.55
N ILE A 52 -1.93 5.61 13.81
CA ILE A 52 -0.63 5.45 14.50
C ILE A 52 0.49 6.11 13.71
N ILE A 53 0.59 5.84 12.40
CA ILE A 53 1.63 6.43 11.55
C ILE A 53 1.49 7.95 11.49
N VAL A 54 0.27 8.46 11.29
CA VAL A 54 0.00 9.90 11.27
C VAL A 54 0.49 10.56 12.55
N ALA A 55 0.07 10.05 13.71
CA ALA A 55 0.44 10.62 15.00
C ALA A 55 1.97 10.61 15.21
N GLY A 56 2.63 9.48 14.91
CA GLY A 56 4.08 9.38 15.06
C GLY A 56 4.86 10.28 14.10
N MET A 57 4.40 10.42 12.86
CA MET A 57 5.03 11.32 11.89
C MET A 57 4.86 12.79 12.29
N GLU A 58 3.69 13.18 12.78
CA GLU A 58 3.43 14.54 13.30
C GLU A 58 4.29 14.84 14.54
N GLU A 59 4.45 13.88 15.45
CA GLU A 59 5.36 14.00 16.61
C GLU A 59 6.83 14.19 16.17
N MET A 60 7.24 13.56 15.06
CA MET A 60 8.56 13.74 14.46
C MET A 60 8.70 15.04 13.64
N GLY A 61 7.67 15.89 13.60
CA GLY A 61 7.72 17.18 12.90
C GLY A 61 7.42 17.11 11.39
N PHE A 62 6.91 15.99 10.89
CA PHE A 62 6.41 15.89 9.53
C PHE A 62 4.98 16.42 9.45
N SER A 63 4.56 16.82 8.26
CA SER A 63 3.17 17.24 7.99
C SER A 63 2.51 16.34 6.96
N MET A 64 1.22 16.09 7.15
CA MET A 64 0.41 15.36 6.19
C MET A 64 0.00 16.31 5.06
N LEU A 65 0.12 15.88 3.80
CA LEU A 65 -0.30 16.71 2.66
C LEU A 65 -1.82 16.95 2.64
N VAL A 66 -2.59 15.94 3.08
CA VAL A 66 -4.05 15.91 2.96
C VAL A 66 -4.69 16.08 4.33
N ASP A 67 -5.71 16.94 4.39
CA ASP A 67 -6.51 17.20 5.59
C ASP A 67 -7.14 15.91 6.15
N ALA A 68 -7.26 15.84 7.47
CA ALA A 68 -7.64 14.60 8.18
C ALA A 68 -9.03 14.07 7.81
N ASP A 69 -9.96 14.93 7.39
CA ASP A 69 -11.34 14.60 7.04
C ASP A 69 -11.49 13.92 5.67
N ILE A 70 -10.54 14.15 4.76
CA ILE A 70 -10.53 13.60 3.40
C ILE A 70 -9.31 12.70 3.13
N ARG A 71 -8.53 12.37 4.16
CA ARG A 71 -7.34 11.53 4.05
C ARG A 71 -7.72 10.06 3.84
N LEU A 72 -7.08 9.43 2.85
CA LEU A 72 -7.20 7.99 2.61
C LEU A 72 -6.34 7.21 3.62
N PRO A 73 -6.93 6.32 4.46
CA PRO A 73 -6.16 5.55 5.44
C PRO A 73 -5.09 4.64 4.82
N GLU A 74 -5.37 4.06 3.66
CA GLU A 74 -4.56 3.04 3.01
C GLU A 74 -3.30 3.58 2.33
N LEU A 75 -3.20 4.89 2.10
CA LEU A 75 -2.05 5.52 1.47
C LEU A 75 -1.84 6.94 2.03
N LEU A 76 -0.87 7.06 2.93
CA LEU A 76 -0.50 8.31 3.54
C LEU A 76 0.50 9.07 2.66
N THR A 77 0.24 10.36 2.43
CA THR A 77 1.14 11.30 1.75
C THR A 77 1.73 12.28 2.76
N ILE A 78 3.03 12.18 3.00
CA ILE A 78 3.71 12.84 4.12
C ILE A 78 4.80 13.77 3.58
N MET A 79 4.65 15.07 3.80
CA MET A 79 5.59 16.09 3.33
C MET A 79 6.93 15.97 4.06
N LEU A 80 8.00 16.06 3.28
CA LEU A 80 9.35 16.04 3.81
C LEU A 80 9.70 17.40 4.43
N PRO A 81 10.23 17.44 5.67
CA PRO A 81 10.85 18.61 6.23
C PRO A 81 12.06 19.05 5.38
N GLU A 82 12.41 20.33 5.50
CA GLU A 82 13.62 20.86 4.87
C GLU A 82 14.87 20.11 5.40
N GLY A 83 15.79 19.79 4.49
CA GLY A 83 17.04 19.09 4.83
C GLY A 83 16.95 17.56 4.83
N ILE A 84 15.76 16.96 4.71
CA ILE A 84 15.64 15.50 4.54
C ILE A 84 15.91 15.11 3.08
N ASP A 85 16.93 14.28 2.88
CA ASP A 85 17.19 13.63 1.59
C ASP A 85 16.30 12.39 1.43
N ASP A 86 15.29 12.52 0.57
CA ASP A 86 14.37 11.44 0.20
C ASP A 86 15.09 10.13 -0.18
N GLY A 87 16.03 10.22 -1.11
CA GLY A 87 16.69 9.06 -1.68
C GLY A 87 17.56 8.34 -0.65
N ALA A 88 18.31 9.10 0.14
CA ALA A 88 19.18 8.56 1.17
C ALA A 88 18.38 7.85 2.28
N VAL A 89 17.31 8.47 2.79
CA VAL A 89 16.51 7.88 3.88
C VAL A 89 15.76 6.65 3.39
N ARG A 90 15.11 6.68 2.22
CA ARG A 90 14.46 5.48 1.67
C ARG A 90 15.45 4.35 1.39
N GLY A 91 16.67 4.69 0.96
CA GLY A 91 17.75 3.73 0.79
C GLY A 91 18.13 3.03 2.09
N LYS A 92 18.32 3.79 3.19
CA LYS A 92 18.58 3.23 4.53
C LYS A 92 17.43 2.34 5.01
N LEU A 93 16.18 2.81 4.90
CA LEU A 93 15.00 2.02 5.27
C LEU A 93 14.97 0.65 4.57
N LEU A 94 15.25 0.63 3.27
CA LEU A 94 15.24 -0.61 2.49
C LEU A 94 16.41 -1.52 2.87
N ASN A 95 17.64 -0.98 2.92
CA ASN A 95 18.85 -1.77 3.08
C ASN A 95 19.06 -2.26 4.52
N ASP A 96 18.73 -1.43 5.51
CA ASP A 96 19.05 -1.71 6.91
C ASP A 96 17.86 -2.32 7.66
N HIS A 97 16.63 -1.99 7.25
CA HIS A 97 15.41 -2.44 7.93
C HIS A 97 14.52 -3.35 7.07
N GLY A 98 14.79 -3.49 5.77
CA GLY A 98 13.93 -4.23 4.85
C GLY A 98 12.56 -3.59 4.68
N ILE A 99 12.47 -2.26 4.80
CA ILE A 99 11.22 -1.49 4.73
C ILE A 99 11.23 -0.64 3.47
N GLU A 100 10.22 -0.83 2.63
CA GLU A 100 10.02 -0.02 1.43
C GLU A 100 8.92 1.02 1.67
N ILE A 101 9.28 2.29 1.51
CA ILE A 101 8.31 3.39 1.35
C ILE A 101 8.52 4.03 -0.03
N SER A 102 7.46 4.59 -0.58
CA SER A 102 7.49 5.14 -1.94
C SER A 102 7.84 6.62 -1.96
N ALA A 103 8.59 7.04 -2.98
CA ALA A 103 8.76 8.46 -3.29
C ALA A 103 7.44 9.09 -3.76
N GLY A 104 7.33 10.42 -3.65
CA GLY A 104 6.35 11.22 -4.36
C GLY A 104 6.47 11.07 -5.88
N LEU A 105 5.37 11.33 -6.59
CA LEU A 105 5.29 11.19 -8.05
C LEU A 105 4.95 12.54 -8.71
N GLY A 106 5.42 12.75 -9.93
CA GLY A 106 5.10 13.93 -10.73
C GLY A 106 5.48 15.24 -10.00
N PRO A 107 4.53 16.18 -9.79
CA PRO A 107 4.80 17.45 -9.09
C PRO A 107 5.34 17.30 -7.66
N PHE A 108 5.17 16.11 -7.07
CA PHE A 108 5.56 15.77 -5.71
C PHE A 108 6.86 14.95 -5.62
N ALA A 109 7.52 14.67 -6.75
CA ALA A 109 8.79 13.95 -6.76
C ALA A 109 9.82 14.67 -5.87
N GLY A 110 10.41 13.93 -4.93
CA GLY A 110 11.38 14.43 -3.95
C GLY A 110 10.84 15.35 -2.85
N LYS A 111 9.50 15.57 -2.77
CA LYS A 111 8.89 16.50 -1.80
C LYS A 111 8.12 15.81 -0.68
N LEU A 112 7.69 14.58 -0.89
CA LEU A 112 6.92 13.80 0.07
C LEU A 112 7.21 12.31 -0.08
N TRP A 113 6.84 11.57 0.95
CA TRP A 113 6.73 10.12 0.92
C TRP A 113 5.30 9.66 0.78
N ARG A 114 5.15 8.47 0.20
CA ARG A 114 3.91 7.70 0.18
C ARG A 114 4.11 6.43 1.01
N ILE A 115 3.40 6.31 2.11
CA ILE A 115 3.44 5.13 2.98
C ILE A 115 2.14 4.36 2.80
N GLY A 116 2.26 3.14 2.29
CA GLY A 116 1.12 2.24 2.08
C GLY A 116 0.75 1.50 3.37
N VAL A 117 -0.52 1.56 3.74
CA VAL A 117 -1.10 0.87 4.89
C VAL A 117 -2.14 -0.09 4.34
N MET A 118 -1.71 -1.17 3.69
CA MET A 118 -2.57 -2.05 2.89
C MET A 118 -2.38 -3.52 3.26
N GLY A 119 -3.46 -4.30 3.30
CA GLY A 119 -3.39 -5.76 3.44
C GLY A 119 -2.65 -6.17 4.71
N GLU A 120 -1.58 -6.95 4.61
CA GLU A 120 -0.75 -7.32 5.77
C GLU A 120 0.03 -6.15 6.39
N GLY A 121 0.29 -5.09 5.62
CA GLY A 121 0.95 -3.89 6.13
C GLY A 121 0.08 -3.07 7.09
N ALA A 122 -1.24 -3.22 7.02
CA ALA A 122 -2.22 -2.55 7.89
C ALA A 122 -2.36 -3.26 9.25
N ARG A 123 -1.29 -3.20 10.04
CA ARG A 123 -1.18 -3.76 11.39
C ARG A 123 -0.44 -2.78 12.32
N PRO A 124 -0.84 -2.63 13.59
CA PRO A 124 -0.18 -1.74 14.54
C PRO A 124 1.32 -1.98 14.68
N GLU A 125 1.76 -3.24 14.69
CA GLU A 125 3.17 -3.59 14.88
C GLU A 125 4.03 -3.14 13.68
N ASN A 126 3.45 -3.17 12.47
CA ASN A 126 4.11 -2.66 11.26
C ASN A 126 4.16 -1.13 11.26
N ALA A 127 3.10 -0.47 11.73
CA ALA A 127 3.04 0.99 11.90
C ALA A 127 4.12 1.48 12.88
N GLU A 128 4.24 0.84 14.04
CA GLU A 128 5.28 1.15 15.03
C GLU A 128 6.69 0.89 14.49
N ARG A 129 6.88 -0.24 13.78
CA ARG A 129 8.17 -0.60 13.19
C ARG A 129 8.63 0.41 12.14
N VAL A 130 7.74 0.89 11.26
CA VAL A 130 8.12 1.90 10.26
C VAL A 130 8.46 3.25 10.92
N LEU A 131 7.72 3.64 11.96
CA LEU A 131 8.02 4.87 12.71
C LEU A 131 9.39 4.81 13.39
N SER A 132 9.71 3.70 14.06
CA SER A 132 11.03 3.51 14.68
C SER A 132 12.15 3.58 13.65
N ALA A 133 12.00 2.87 12.53
CA ALA A 133 13.01 2.86 11.47
C ALA A 133 13.19 4.24 10.82
N ILE A 134 12.09 5.00 10.60
CA ILE A 134 12.18 6.37 10.09
C ILE A 134 12.96 7.25 11.07
N LYS A 135 12.64 7.18 12.36
CA LYS A 135 13.31 7.96 13.41
C LYS A 135 14.82 7.70 13.45
N GLU A 136 15.24 6.45 13.27
CA GLU A 136 16.65 6.05 13.20
C GLU A 136 17.32 6.54 11.91
N CYS A 137 16.62 6.52 10.77
CA CYS A 137 17.20 6.87 9.48
C CYS A 137 17.39 8.38 9.27
N ILE A 138 16.57 9.20 9.94
CA ILE A 138 16.60 10.67 9.86
C ILE A 138 17.47 11.34 10.94
N ALA A 139 17.90 10.58 11.95
CA ALA A 139 18.89 11.02 12.95
C ALA A 139 20.30 11.03 12.34
#